data_AF-A0A522B0Y9-F1
#
_entry.id   AF-A0A522B0Y9-F1
#
_cell.length_a   1.000
_cell.length_b   1.000
_cell.length_c   1.000
_cell.angle_alpha   90.00
_cell.angle_beta   90.00
_cell.angle_gamma   90.00
#
_symmetry.space_group_name_H-M   'P 1'
#
loop_
_entity.id
_entity.type
_entity.pdbx_description
1 polymer ?
#
loop_
_entity_poly.entity_id
_entity_poly.type
_entity_poly.pdbx_seq_one_letter_code
_entity_poly.pdbx_strand_id
1 'polypeptide(L)'
;PGYYYASPNKLFEYMLAGLAIAVSDLPFLEKIVCDHDLGVVFNPADPRHIAEQLNALAGNPARLRLCRENALRVARERFNWDHEGGKLVGLYKTLAGGNADSGKAHAV
;
A
#
# COMPACT_ATOMS: atom_id res chain seq x y z
N PRO A 1 -1.54 -19.09 5.24
CA PRO A 1 -1.11 -18.93 3.82
C PRO A 1 -1.71 -17.71 3.09
N GLY A 2 -3.01 -17.43 3.24
CA GLY A 2 -3.68 -16.34 2.49
C GLY A 2 -3.31 -14.90 2.89
N TYR A 3 -2.93 -14.65 4.15
CA TYR A 3 -2.68 -13.30 4.66
C TYR A 3 -1.37 -12.66 4.17
N TYR A 4 -0.43 -13.44 3.66
CA TYR A 4 0.90 -12.95 3.26
C TYR A 4 0.88 -12.16 1.95
N TYR A 5 -0.08 -12.46 1.07
CA TYR A 5 -0.23 -11.83 -0.25
C TYR A 5 -1.52 -11.02 -0.41
N ALA A 6 -2.35 -10.95 0.64
CA ALA A 6 -3.57 -10.17 0.60
C ALA A 6 -3.24 -8.68 0.67
N SER A 7 -3.73 -7.90 -0.30
CA SER A 7 -3.71 -6.44 -0.22
C SER A 7 -4.61 -6.00 0.95
N PRO A 8 -4.07 -5.34 1.99
CA PRO A 8 -4.85 -4.96 3.15
C PRO A 8 -5.54 -3.63 2.86
N ASN A 9 -6.78 -3.67 2.40
CA ASN A 9 -7.60 -2.46 2.18
C ASN A 9 -7.56 -1.51 3.40
N LYS A 10 -7.53 -2.06 4.62
CA LYS A 10 -7.42 -1.31 5.88
C LYS A 10 -6.20 -0.39 5.94
N LEU A 11 -5.06 -0.80 5.36
CA LEU A 11 -3.87 0.05 5.31
C LEU A 11 -4.19 1.36 4.60
N PHE A 12 -4.75 1.28 3.40
CA PHE A 12 -5.06 2.43 2.56
C PHE A 12 -6.18 3.29 3.16
N GLU A 13 -7.20 2.66 3.78
CA GLU A 13 -8.25 3.36 4.52
C GLU A 13 -7.68 4.19 5.69
N TYR A 14 -6.77 3.62 6.49
CA TYR A 14 -6.14 4.32 7.60
C TYR A 14 -5.19 5.43 7.14
N MET A 15 -4.51 5.22 6.02
CA MET A 15 -3.71 6.28 5.39
C MET A 15 -4.58 7.45 4.95
N LEU A 16 -5.73 7.18 4.32
CA LEU A 16 -6.68 8.21 3.88
C LEU A 16 -7.34 8.93 5.06
N ALA A 17 -7.48 8.26 6.21
CA ALA A 17 -7.89 8.86 7.47
C ALA A 17 -6.79 9.72 8.14
N GLY A 18 -5.58 9.78 7.57
CA GLY A 18 -4.47 10.56 8.10
C GLY A 18 -3.93 10.01 9.42
N LEU A 19 -3.92 8.68 9.55
CA LEU A 19 -3.35 7.97 10.71
C LEU A 19 -1.90 7.56 10.41
N ALA A 20 -1.04 7.64 11.43
CA ALA A 20 0.26 6.99 11.37
C ALA A 20 0.05 5.48 11.43
N ILE A 21 0.92 4.74 10.77
CA ILE A 21 0.74 3.32 10.49
C ILE A 21 1.70 2.49 11.33
N ALA A 22 1.16 1.48 12.02
CA ALA A 22 1.94 0.46 12.70
C ALA A 22 1.53 -0.91 12.14
N VAL A 23 2.49 -1.65 11.60
CA VAL A 23 2.24 -2.93 10.92
C VAL A 23 3.25 -3.99 11.32
N SER A 24 2.87 -5.26 11.16
CA SER A 24 3.80 -6.37 11.19
C SER A 24 4.82 -6.27 10.04
N ASP A 25 5.99 -6.87 10.23
CA ASP A 25 7.11 -7.03 9.28
C ASP A 25 6.83 -7.94 8.06
N LEU A 26 5.62 -7.84 7.50
CA LEU A 26 5.30 -8.47 6.24
C LEU A 26 5.92 -7.65 5.09
N PRO A 27 6.64 -8.25 4.13
CA PRO A 27 7.45 -7.50 3.16
C PRO A 27 6.71 -6.40 2.41
N PHE A 28 5.45 -6.66 2.02
CA PHE A 28 4.63 -5.65 1.33
C PHE A 28 4.28 -4.46 2.23
N LEU A 29 3.91 -4.72 3.49
CA LEU A 29 3.54 -3.69 4.46
C LEU A 29 4.74 -2.88 4.90
N GLU A 30 5.83 -3.56 5.26
CA GLU A 30 7.10 -2.94 5.63
C GLU A 30 7.59 -2.01 4.53
N LYS A 31 7.61 -2.48 3.28
CA LYS A 31 8.02 -1.66 2.15
C LYS A 31 7.19 -0.39 2.03
N ILE A 32 5.85 -0.46 2.11
CA ILE A 32 4.99 0.73 2.02
C ILE A 32 5.25 1.70 3.18
N VAL A 33 5.37 1.19 4.40
CA VAL A 33 5.56 2.03 5.59
C VAL A 33 6.92 2.71 5.60
N CYS A 34 7.98 1.98 5.22
CA CYS A 34 9.35 2.49 5.18
C CYS A 34 9.59 3.44 4.00
N ASP A 35 9.16 3.10 2.78
CA ASP A 35 9.37 3.92 1.57
C ASP A 35 8.71 5.31 1.65
N HIS A 36 7.73 5.47 2.55
CA HIS A 36 6.90 6.66 2.65
C HIS A 36 6.91 7.31 4.05
N ASP A 37 7.73 6.81 4.97
CA ASP A 37 7.82 7.32 6.36
C ASP A 37 6.44 7.41 7.05
N LEU A 38 5.67 6.31 7.00
CA LEU A 38 4.28 6.29 7.46
C LEU A 38 4.11 5.94 8.94
N GLY A 39 5.16 5.43 9.59
CA GLY A 39 5.14 5.04 10.99
C GLY A 39 6.18 3.99 11.32
N VAL A 40 5.77 2.85 11.88
CA VAL A 40 6.65 1.81 12.43
C VAL A 40 6.28 0.41 11.96
N VAL A 41 7.28 -0.46 11.99
CA VAL A 41 7.17 -1.88 11.64
C VAL A 41 7.62 -2.70 12.85
N PHE A 42 6.91 -3.78 13.18
CA PHE A 42 7.20 -4.61 14.34
C PHE A 42 7.16 -6.10 14.01
N ASN A 43 7.86 -6.90 14.82
CA ASN A 43 7.76 -8.36 14.78
C ASN A 43 6.47 -8.77 15.52
N PRO A 44 5.47 -9.36 14.84
CA PRO A 44 4.20 -9.71 15.49
C PRO A 44 4.32 -10.84 16.53
N ALA A 45 5.41 -11.62 16.51
CA ALA A 45 5.68 -12.68 17.48
C ALA A 45 6.40 -12.18 18.75
N ASP A 46 6.81 -10.91 18.80
CA ASP A 46 7.48 -10.32 19.96
C ASP A 46 6.68 -9.15 20.55
N PRO A 47 5.89 -9.39 21.61
CA PRO A 47 5.10 -8.34 22.28
C PRO A 47 5.94 -7.17 22.81
N ARG A 48 7.21 -7.40 23.17
CA ARG A 48 8.10 -6.32 23.63
C ARG A 48 8.48 -5.42 22.48
N HIS A 49 8.82 -5.99 21.33
CA HIS A 49 9.12 -5.21 20.14
C HIS A 49 7.91 -4.39 19.67
N ILE A 50 6.69 -4.93 19.77
CA ILE A 50 5.45 -4.16 19.49
C ILE A 50 5.36 -2.95 20.42
N ALA A 51 5.53 -3.15 21.73
CA ALA A 51 5.44 -2.08 22.71
C ALA A 51 6.53 -1.01 22.50
N GLU A 52 7.76 -1.44 22.24
CA GLU A 52 8.90 -0.55 21.97
C GLU A 52 8.63 0.36 20.75
N GLN A 53 8.19 -0.21 19.62
CA GLN A 53 7.91 0.55 18.40
C GLN A 53 6.75 1.54 18.59
N LEU A 54 5.65 1.10 19.23
CA LEU A 54 4.51 1.97 19.50
C LEU A 54 4.86 3.11 20.47
N ASN A 55 5.59 2.81 21.55
CA ASN A 55 6.01 3.81 22.52
C ASN A 55 7.01 4.80 21.92
N ALA A 56 7.94 4.35 21.08
CA ALA A 56 8.88 5.23 20.39
C ALA A 56 8.17 6.22 19.46
N LEU A 57 7.16 5.75 18.72
CA LEU A 57 6.37 6.62 17.85
C LEU A 57 5.48 7.58 18.64
N ALA A 58 4.75 7.09 19.64
CA ALA A 58 3.85 7.89 20.46
C ALA A 58 4.60 8.91 21.35
N GLY A 59 5.79 8.55 21.82
CA GLY A 59 6.67 9.39 22.63
C GLY A 59 7.37 10.51 21.84
N ASN A 60 7.23 10.54 20.51
CA ASN A 60 7.77 11.59 19.65
C ASN A 60 6.64 12.28 18.85
N PRO A 61 6.00 13.32 19.41
CA PRO A 61 4.87 14.01 18.77
C PRO A 61 5.19 14.59 17.38
N ALA A 62 6.43 15.04 17.17
CA ALA A 62 6.85 15.59 15.88
C ALA A 62 6.92 14.50 14.81
N ARG A 63 7.54 13.35 15.12
CA ARG A 63 7.57 12.18 14.21
C ARG A 63 6.17 11.66 13.95
N LEU A 64 5.32 11.54 14.98
CA LEU A 64 3.95 11.08 14.84
C LEU A 64 3.14 11.99 13.89
N ARG A 65 3.25 13.31 14.05
CA ARG A 65 2.60 14.29 13.17
C ARG A 65 3.07 14.14 11.72
N LEU A 66 4.38 14.05 11.50
CA LEU A 66 4.95 13.87 10.17
C LEU A 66 4.42 12.59 9.50
N CYS A 67 4.39 11.47 10.22
CA CYS A 67 3.87 10.20 9.71
C CYS A 67 2.39 10.30 9.28
N ARG A 68 1.56 11.00 10.06
CA ARG A 68 0.14 11.24 9.72
C ARG A 68 -0.02 12.07 8.46
N GLU A 69 0.76 13.14 8.34
CA GLU A 69 0.76 14.03 7.18
C GLU A 69 1.22 13.29 5.92
N ASN A 70 2.28 12.48 6.03
CA ASN A 70 2.74 11.60 4.95
C ASN A 70 1.68 10.59 4.54
N ALA A 71 1.02 9.93 5.50
CA ALA A 71 -0.02 8.94 5.20
C ALA A 71 -1.17 9.53 4.39
N LEU A 72 -1.68 10.70 4.80
CA LEU A 72 -2.74 11.39 4.08
C LEU A 72 -2.29 11.83 2.68
N ARG A 73 -1.09 12.38 2.58
CA ARG A 73 -0.51 12.83 1.30
C ARG A 73 -0.37 11.66 0.32
N VAL A 74 0.26 10.58 0.75
CA VAL A 74 0.55 9.42 -0.11
C VAL A 74 -0.73 8.69 -0.52
N ALA A 75 -1.73 8.58 0.37
CA ALA A 75 -3.05 8.05 -0.01
C ALA A 75 -3.71 8.88 -1.13
N ARG A 76 -3.72 10.21 -0.98
CA ARG A 76 -4.32 11.12 -1.97
C ARG A 76 -3.56 11.20 -3.29
N GLU A 77 -2.25 11.06 -3.27
CA GLU A 77 -1.42 11.25 -4.46
C GLU A 77 -1.11 9.95 -5.21
N ARG A 78 -1.09 8.80 -4.52
CA ARG A 78 -0.65 7.53 -5.12
C ARG A 78 -1.64 6.39 -4.95
N PHE A 79 -2.07 6.11 -3.72
CA PHE A 79 -2.85 4.90 -3.42
C PHE A 79 -4.35 5.19 -3.36
N ASN A 80 -4.92 5.62 -4.49
CA ASN A 80 -6.35 5.91 -4.63
C ASN A 80 -6.92 5.39 -5.95
N TRP A 81 -8.24 5.33 -6.01
CA TRP A 81 -8.96 4.75 -7.15
C TRP A 81 -8.82 5.54 -8.43
N ASP A 82 -8.70 6.87 -8.37
CA ASP A 82 -8.52 7.69 -9.57
C ASP A 82 -7.22 7.30 -10.30
N HIS A 83 -6.16 6.98 -9.53
CA HIS A 83 -4.90 6.51 -10.07
C HIS A 83 -4.94 5.02 -10.48
N GLU A 84 -5.37 4.13 -9.59
CA GLU A 84 -5.38 2.68 -9.86
C GLU A 84 -6.40 2.27 -10.93
N GLY A 85 -7.57 2.91 -10.95
CA GLY A 85 -8.59 2.73 -11.98
C GLY A 85 -8.10 3.13 -13.37
N GLY A 86 -7.30 4.20 -13.46
CA GLY A 86 -6.64 4.60 -14.70
C GLY A 86 -5.72 3.52 -15.27
N LYS A 87 -4.93 2.86 -14.41
CA LYS A 87 -4.06 1.74 -14.80
C LYS A 87 -4.88 0.54 -15.29
N LEU A 88 -5.96 0.20 -14.60
CA LEU A 88 -6.83 -0.90 -14.96
C LEU A 88 -7.50 -0.68 -16.33
N VAL A 89 -8.06 0.51 -16.54
CA VAL A 89 -8.66 0.90 -17.83
C VAL A 89 -7.61 0.90 -18.94
N GLY A 90 -6.40 1.41 -18.67
CA GLY A 90 -5.27 1.38 -19.59
C GLY A 90 -4.91 -0.04 -20.03
N LEU A 91 -4.80 -0.97 -19.07
CA LEU A 91 -4.56 -2.38 -19.33
C LEU A 91 -5.66 -2.99 -20.21
N TYR A 92 -6.93 -2.70 -19.92
CA TYR A 92 -8.06 -3.24 -20.68
C TYR A 92 -8.06 -2.74 -22.12
N LYS A 93 -7.68 -1.47 -22.35
CA LYS A 93 -7.51 -0.92 -23.71
C LYS A 93 -6.40 -1.65 -24.47
N THR A 94 -5.27 -1.93 -23.83
CA THR A 94 -4.16 -2.69 -24.43
C THR A 94 -4.60 -4.11 -24.82
N LEU A 95 -5.30 -4.80 -23.93
CA LEU A 95 -5.78 -6.16 -24.17
C LEU A 95 -6.87 -6.20 -25.27
N ALA A 96 -7.79 -5.23 -25.27
CA ALA A 96 -8.83 -5.13 -26.28
C ALA A 96 -8.29 -4.75 -27.66
N GLY A 97 -7.29 -3.86 -27.72
CA GLY A 97 -6.60 -3.49 -28.97
C GLY A 97 -5.69 -4.60 -29.51
N GLY A 98 -5.22 -5.51 -28.65
CA GLY A 98 -4.40 -6.67 -29.03
C GLY A 98 -5.18 -7.83 -29.69
N ASN A 99 -6.51 -7.78 -29.72
CA ASN A 99 -7.36 -8.82 -30.33
C ASN A 99 -7.73 -8.53 -31.80
N ALA A 100 -7.25 -7.44 -32.39
CA ALA A 100 -7.59 -7.07 -33.77
C ALA A 100 -6.77 -7.78 -34.86
N ASP A 101 -5.78 -8.62 -34.51
CA ASP A 101 -4.81 -9.17 -35.49
C ASP A 101 -4.64 -10.71 -35.49
N SER A 102 -5.47 -11.47 -34.78
CA SER A 102 -5.46 -12.95 -34.86
C SER A 102 -6.40 -13.52 -35.95
N GLY A 103 -6.93 -12.67 -36.81
CA GLY A 103 -7.95 -13.00 -37.81
C GLY A 103 -7.48 -13.06 -39.25
N LYS A 104 -6.23 -13.42 -39.57
CA LYS A 104 -5.85 -13.77 -40.95
C LYS A 104 -4.84 -14.94 -41.04
N ALA A 105 -5.22 -15.89 -41.91
CA ALA A 105 -4.43 -16.93 -42.56
C ALA A 105 -4.39 -18.33 -41.89
N HIS A 106 -5.41 -19.14 -42.14
CA HIS A 106 -5.19 -20.46 -42.75
C HIS A 106 -6.34 -20.76 -43.73
N ALA A 107 -6.09 -20.45 -45.00
CA ALA A 107 -6.80 -21.03 -46.12
C ALA A 107 -5.95 -22.21 -46.61
N VAL A 108 -6.45 -23.43 -46.41
CA VAL A 108 -6.18 -24.62 -47.24
C VAL A 108 -7.48 -25.40 -47.31
#